data_AF-A0A843VCY7-F1
#
_entry.id   AF-A0A843VCY7-F1
#
_cell.length_a   1.000
_cell.length_b   1.000
_cell.length_c   1.000
_cell.angle_alpha   90.00
_cell.angle_beta   90.00
_cell.angle_gamma   90.00
#
_symmetry.space_group_name_H-M   'P 1'
#
loop_
_entity.id
_entity.type
_entity.pdbx_description
1 polymer ?
#
loop_
_entity_poly.entity_id
_entity_poly.type
_entity_poly.pdbx_seq_one_letter_code
_entity_poly.pdbx_strand_id
1 'polypeptide(L)'
;MQNKAKAEISKVQNIISTKDHELQAAEESLSGLKEVLIEYWGNGEIVEVAGSFNGWQQRVKMDPHTSSNPNGTRESILWSTILWLYPGIYEVLVFPRFCQIKFVVDGHWKIDAQREFVTRGTITNNVLRVEG
;
A
#
# COMPACT_ATOMS: atom_id res chain seq x y z
N MET A 1 26.46 47.16 13.25
CA MET A 1 25.36 46.59 12.44
C MET A 1 25.74 45.29 11.71
N GLN A 2 26.96 45.15 11.16
CA GLN A 2 27.35 43.97 10.35
C GLN A 2 27.39 42.61 11.08
N ASN A 3 27.80 42.55 12.35
CA ASN A 3 27.92 41.26 13.06
C ASN A 3 26.58 40.56 13.35
N LYS A 4 25.49 41.33 13.51
CA LYS A 4 24.15 40.77 13.75
C LYS A 4 23.62 40.08 12.48
N ALA A 5 23.79 40.72 11.33
CA ALA A 5 23.42 40.13 10.03
C ALA A 5 24.22 38.83 9.75
N LYS A 6 25.52 38.82 10.05
CA LYS A 6 26.36 37.62 9.85
C LYS A 6 25.96 36.45 10.76
N ALA A 7 25.59 36.73 12.02
CA ALA A 7 25.10 35.71 12.95
C ALA A 7 23.73 35.15 12.51
N GLU A 8 22.83 36.00 12.02
CA GLU A 8 21.52 35.57 11.50
C GLU A 8 21.68 34.72 10.22
N ILE A 9 22.58 35.09 9.30
CA ILE A 9 22.87 34.27 8.11
C ILE A 9 23.43 32.90 8.51
N SER A 10 24.34 32.84 9.47
CA SER A 10 24.90 31.57 9.96
C SER A 10 23.85 30.67 10.62
N LYS A 11 22.90 31.25 11.37
CA LYS A 11 21.78 30.50 11.93
C LYS A 11 20.89 29.92 10.83
N VAL A 12 20.56 30.72 9.81
CA VAL A 12 19.73 30.29 8.69
C VAL A 12 20.41 29.14 7.93
N GLN A 13 21.72 29.22 7.69
CA GLN A 13 22.48 28.15 7.04
C GLN A 13 22.48 26.84 7.83
N ASN A 14 22.63 26.90 9.15
CA ASN A 14 22.56 25.71 10.00
C ASN A 14 21.17 25.07 10.00
N ILE A 15 20.11 25.89 10.01
CA ILE A 15 18.72 25.39 9.95
C ILE A 15 18.48 24.69 8.61
N ILE A 16 18.92 25.29 7.49
CA ILE A 16 18.79 24.70 6.16
C ILE A 16 19.52 23.36 6.10
N SER A 17 20.80 23.32 6.52
CA SER A 17 21.58 22.08 6.52
C SER A 17 20.95 20.98 7.38
N THR A 18 20.39 21.33 8.54
CA THR A 18 19.69 20.36 9.40
C THR A 18 18.45 19.81 8.70
N LYS A 19 17.66 20.68 8.06
CA LYS A 19 16.45 20.28 7.34
C LYS A 19 16.75 19.41 6.12
N ASP A 20 17.81 19.72 5.38
CA ASP A 20 18.24 18.91 4.23
C ASP A 20 18.68 17.51 4.67
N HIS A 21 19.39 17.39 5.80
CA HIS A 21 19.74 16.09 6.37
C HIS A 21 18.51 15.28 6.83
N GLU A 22 17.54 15.93 7.49
CA GLU A 22 16.28 15.28 7.88
C GLU A 22 15.50 14.80 6.65
N LEU A 23 15.43 15.62 5.60
CA LEU A 23 14.75 15.29 4.36
C LEU A 23 15.42 14.12 3.64
N GLN A 24 16.74 14.19 3.48
CA GLN A 24 17.51 13.14 2.81
C GLN A 24 17.39 11.80 3.55
N ALA A 25 17.45 11.78 4.88
CA ALA A 25 17.28 10.56 5.65
C ALA A 25 15.88 9.94 5.47
N ALA A 26 14.84 10.79 5.38
CA ALA A 26 13.48 10.33 5.10
C ALA A 26 13.34 9.81 3.66
N GLU A 27 13.93 10.50 2.68
CA GLU A 27 13.94 10.08 1.27
C GLU A 27 14.66 8.76 1.08
N GLU A 28 15.84 8.58 1.69
CA GLU A 28 16.59 7.33 1.67
C GLU A 28 15.78 6.18 2.30
N SER A 29 15.10 6.45 3.42
CA SER A 29 14.20 5.47 4.06
C SER A 29 12.98 5.12 3.21
N LEU A 30 12.54 5.98 2.29
CA LEU A 30 11.36 5.77 1.44
C LEU A 30 11.70 5.34 0.01
N SER A 31 12.98 5.47 -0.39
CA SER A 31 13.48 5.29 -1.76
C SER A 31 13.21 3.91 -2.39
N GLY A 32 12.83 2.92 -1.57
CA GLY A 32 12.50 1.57 -2.01
C GLY A 32 11.01 1.25 -2.13
N LEU A 33 10.10 2.14 -1.72
CA LEU A 33 8.67 1.87 -1.79
C LEU A 33 8.17 1.94 -3.24
N LYS A 34 7.28 1.01 -3.59
CA LYS A 34 6.58 0.99 -4.86
C LYS A 34 5.11 1.24 -4.64
N GLU A 35 4.54 2.07 -5.49
CA GLU A 35 3.10 2.26 -5.57
C GLU A 35 2.47 1.00 -6.18
N VAL A 36 1.52 0.40 -5.46
CA VAL A 36 0.84 -0.82 -5.87
C VAL A 36 -0.67 -0.58 -5.87
N LEU A 37 -1.24 -0.57 -7.07
CA LEU A 37 -2.68 -0.55 -7.26
C LEU A 37 -3.27 -1.94 -6.96
N ILE A 38 -4.21 -1.98 -6.02
CA ILE A 38 -5.00 -3.17 -5.71
C ILE A 38 -6.42 -2.93 -6.18
N GLU A 39 -6.92 -3.87 -6.96
CA GLU A 39 -8.26 -3.86 -7.56
C GLU A 39 -9.02 -5.12 -7.16
N TYR A 40 -10.33 -4.95 -6.94
CA TYR A 40 -11.23 -6.04 -6.60
C TYR A 40 -12.59 -5.80 -7.25
N TRP A 41 -13.08 -6.79 -8.00
CA TRP A 41 -14.44 -6.77 -8.51
C TRP A 41 -15.37 -7.49 -7.55
N GLY A 42 -16.35 -6.76 -7.00
CA GLY A 42 -17.30 -7.35 -6.07
C GLY A 42 -18.48 -6.46 -5.74
N ASN A 43 -19.52 -7.09 -5.22
CA ASN A 43 -20.68 -6.40 -4.68
C ASN A 43 -20.53 -6.30 -3.16
N GLY A 44 -20.63 -5.10 -2.63
CA GLY A 44 -20.63 -4.81 -1.21
C GLY A 44 -20.88 -3.32 -0.98
N GLU A 45 -21.15 -2.94 0.27
CA GLU A 45 -21.20 -1.53 0.68
C GLU A 45 -19.82 -1.05 1.12
N ILE A 46 -19.05 -1.93 1.76
CA ILE A 46 -17.70 -1.66 2.24
C ILE A 46 -16.79 -2.80 1.80
N VAL A 47 -15.75 -2.45 1.03
CA VAL A 47 -14.66 -3.36 0.68
C VAL A 47 -13.36 -2.88 1.31
N GLU A 48 -12.66 -3.80 1.95
CA GLU A 48 -11.36 -3.55 2.57
C GLU A 48 -10.36 -4.64 2.15
N VAL A 49 -9.07 -4.33 2.25
CA VAL A 49 -7.97 -5.28 2.04
C VAL A 49 -7.09 -5.35 3.29
N ALA A 50 -6.68 -6.56 3.66
CA ALA A 50 -5.66 -6.80 4.69
C ALA A 50 -4.63 -7.79 4.16
N GLY A 51 -3.41 -7.78 4.71
CA GLY A 51 -2.38 -8.67 4.23
C GLY A 51 -1.17 -8.82 5.13
N SER A 52 -0.20 -9.61 4.69
CA SER A 52 1.06 -9.82 5.42
C SER A 52 1.89 -8.54 5.55
N PHE A 53 1.71 -7.55 4.66
CA PHE A 53 2.40 -6.26 4.71
C PHE A 53 2.14 -5.46 6.00
N ASN A 54 1.01 -5.70 6.67
CA ASN A 54 0.66 -5.07 7.95
C ASN A 54 0.31 -6.10 9.03
N GLY A 55 0.79 -7.34 8.88
CA GLY A 55 0.58 -8.42 9.85
C GLY A 55 -0.89 -8.83 10.05
N TRP A 56 -1.76 -8.57 9.08
CA TRP A 56 -3.21 -8.88 9.14
C TRP A 56 -4.02 -8.13 10.20
N GLN A 57 -3.44 -7.14 10.89
CA GLN A 57 -4.09 -6.45 12.01
C GLN A 57 -4.97 -5.29 11.56
N GLN A 58 -4.56 -4.58 10.51
CA GLN A 58 -5.25 -3.41 9.99
C GLN A 58 -5.89 -3.72 8.64
N ARG A 59 -7.04 -3.08 8.39
CA ARG A 59 -7.77 -3.17 7.13
C ARG A 59 -7.69 -1.81 6.44
N VAL A 60 -7.41 -1.83 5.14
CA VAL A 60 -7.38 -0.64 4.31
C VAL A 60 -8.66 -0.61 3.50
N LYS A 61 -9.46 0.45 3.67
CA LYS A 61 -10.69 0.65 2.89
C LYS A 61 -10.34 0.89 1.42
N MET A 62 -11.17 0.34 0.54
CA MET A 62 -11.08 0.52 -0.90
C MET A 62 -12.16 1.50 -1.36
N ASP A 63 -11.85 2.25 -2.40
CA ASP A 63 -12.74 3.22 -3.01
C ASP A 63 -13.50 2.58 -4.18
N PRO A 64 -14.83 2.75 -4.28
CA PRO A 64 -15.60 2.24 -5.39
C PRO A 64 -15.44 3.13 -6.63
N HIS A 65 -15.12 2.52 -7.77
CA HIS A 65 -15.19 3.15 -9.07
C HIS A 65 -16.66 3.13 -9.54
N THR A 66 -17.26 4.32 -9.66
CA THR A 66 -18.66 4.51 -10.06
C THR A 66 -18.90 4.40 -11.56
N SER A 67 -17.93 3.91 -12.35
CA SER A 67 -18.08 3.80 -13.80
C SER A 67 -19.13 2.75 -14.17
N SER A 68 -20.15 3.20 -14.88
CA SER A 68 -21.25 2.38 -15.41
C SER A 68 -20.71 1.21 -16.23
N ASN A 69 -21.07 -0.01 -15.87
CA ASN A 69 -20.96 -1.13 -16.79
C ASN A 69 -21.84 -0.84 -18.02
N PRO A 70 -21.29 -0.81 -19.26
CA PRO A 70 -22.06 -0.55 -20.47
C PRO A 70 -23.02 -1.70 -20.82
N ASN A 71 -22.93 -2.86 -20.15
CA ASN A 71 -23.65 -4.07 -20.51
C ASN A 71 -24.83 -4.44 -19.60
N GLY A 72 -25.32 -3.53 -18.75
CA GLY A 72 -26.69 -3.57 -18.24
C GLY A 72 -27.09 -4.76 -17.35
N THR A 73 -26.20 -5.71 -17.06
CA THR A 73 -26.39 -6.63 -15.95
C THR A 73 -25.94 -5.93 -14.66
N ARG A 74 -26.49 -6.29 -13.50
CA ARG A 74 -26.10 -5.73 -12.18
C ARG A 74 -24.69 -6.20 -11.81
N GLU A 75 -23.74 -5.75 -12.60
CA GLU A 75 -22.38 -6.20 -12.69
C GLU A 75 -21.56 -5.54 -11.58
N SER A 76 -20.74 -6.36 -10.92
CA SER A 76 -19.82 -6.02 -9.83
C SER A 76 -19.26 -4.60 -9.89
N ILE A 77 -19.14 -3.95 -8.73
CA ILE A 77 -18.42 -2.68 -8.59
C ILE A 77 -16.92 -2.98 -8.60
N LEU A 78 -16.15 -2.17 -9.33
CA LEU A 78 -14.69 -2.19 -9.23
C LEU A 78 -14.30 -1.36 -8.01
N TRP A 79 -13.60 -1.99 -7.07
CA TRP A 79 -13.02 -1.34 -5.91
C TRP A 79 -11.52 -1.21 -6.11
N SER A 80 -10.93 -0.10 -5.72
CA SER A 80 -9.49 0.08 -5.80
C SER A 80 -8.90 0.76 -4.56
N THR A 81 -7.60 0.53 -4.33
CA THR A 81 -6.81 1.29 -3.38
C THR A 81 -5.34 1.26 -3.78
N ILE A 82 -4.57 2.24 -3.33
CA ILE A 82 -3.14 2.33 -3.58
C ILE A 82 -2.39 2.07 -2.28
N LEU A 83 -1.50 1.08 -2.30
CA LEU A 83 -0.58 0.80 -1.20
C LEU A 83 0.86 1.09 -1.62
N TRP A 84 1.64 1.66 -0.71
CA TRP A 84 3.09 1.81 -0.89
C TRP A 84 3.80 0.63 -0.22
N LEU A 85 4.37 -0.25 -1.02
CA LEU A 85 4.93 -1.53 -0.59
C LEU A 85 6.39 -1.67 -1.06
N TYR A 86 7.27 -2.18 -0.20
CA TYR A 86 8.61 -2.56 -0.61
C TYR A 86 8.59 -3.77 -1.57
N PRO A 87 9.39 -3.79 -2.63
CA PRO A 87 9.56 -4.95 -3.49
C PRO A 87 10.29 -6.07 -2.71
N GLY A 88 9.70 -7.26 -2.71
CA GLY A 88 10.44 -8.50 -2.45
C GLY A 88 10.72 -8.94 -1.01
N ILE A 89 10.11 -8.39 0.05
CA ILE A 89 10.27 -8.93 1.43
C ILE A 89 8.94 -8.88 2.18
N TYR A 90 8.16 -9.96 2.07
CA TYR A 90 7.05 -10.26 2.98
C TYR A 90 7.20 -11.72 3.41
N GLU A 91 7.54 -11.90 4.69
CA GLU A 91 8.08 -13.10 5.34
C GLU A 91 9.42 -13.64 4.81
N VAL A 92 10.44 -13.49 5.66
CA VAL A 92 11.69 -14.26 5.63
C VAL A 92 11.32 -15.73 5.68
N LEU A 93 11.38 -16.42 4.53
CA LEU A 93 11.87 -17.78 4.34
C LEU A 93 11.77 -18.12 2.84
N VAL A 94 12.94 -18.26 2.22
CA VAL A 94 13.27 -18.86 0.91
C VAL A 94 12.06 -19.30 0.06
N PHE A 95 11.70 -18.42 -0.88
CA PHE A 95 10.70 -18.59 -1.93
C PHE A 95 9.22 -18.79 -1.48
N PRO A 96 8.26 -17.99 -1.98
CA PRO A 96 8.39 -16.90 -2.93
C PRO A 96 8.11 -15.50 -2.34
N ARG A 97 8.68 -14.48 -3.00
CA ARG A 97 8.69 -13.04 -2.70
C ARG A 97 7.31 -12.36 -2.86
N PHE A 98 6.25 -12.93 -2.30
CA PHE A 98 4.90 -12.40 -2.51
C PHE A 98 4.23 -12.04 -1.19
N CYS A 99 3.55 -10.90 -1.21
CA CYS A 99 2.70 -10.50 -0.11
C CYS A 99 1.37 -11.27 -0.20
N GLN A 100 0.92 -11.85 0.91
CA GLN A 100 -0.41 -12.45 0.95
C GLN A 100 -1.43 -11.37 1.32
N ILE A 101 -2.55 -11.33 0.62
CA ILE A 101 -3.65 -10.39 0.88
C ILE A 101 -4.99 -11.13 0.88
N LYS A 102 -6.01 -10.53 1.49
CA LYS A 102 -7.38 -11.01 1.42
C LYS A 102 -8.35 -9.83 1.54
N PHE A 103 -9.46 -9.95 0.85
CA PHE A 103 -10.51 -8.94 0.85
C PHE A 103 -11.48 -9.19 1.99
N VAL A 104 -12.02 -8.11 2.53
CA VAL A 104 -13.14 -8.13 3.45
C VAL A 104 -14.27 -7.36 2.79
N VAL A 105 -15.36 -8.06 2.49
CA VAL A 105 -16.57 -7.47 1.88
C VAL A 105 -17.67 -7.54 2.91
N ASP A 106 -18.17 -6.38 3.34
CA ASP A 106 -19.20 -6.26 4.37
C ASP A 106 -18.90 -7.10 5.63
N GLY A 107 -17.64 -7.05 6.09
CA GLY A 107 -17.16 -7.79 7.25
C GLY A 107 -16.77 -9.25 6.99
N HIS A 108 -17.02 -9.79 5.79
CA HIS A 108 -16.73 -11.18 5.46
C HIS A 108 -15.45 -11.32 4.65
N TRP A 109 -14.57 -12.23 5.08
CA TRP A 109 -13.36 -12.56 4.32
C TRP A 109 -13.70 -13.23 2.98
N LYS A 110 -13.18 -12.67 1.90
CA LYS A 110 -13.38 -13.13 0.52
C LYS A 110 -12.05 -13.31 -0.19
N ILE A 111 -12.02 -14.30 -1.06
CA ILE A 111 -10.95 -14.49 -2.04
C ILE A 111 -11.40 -13.85 -3.35
N ASP A 112 -10.48 -13.20 -4.03
CA ASP A 112 -10.66 -12.87 -5.43
C ASP A 112 -10.26 -14.09 -6.27
N ALA A 113 -11.22 -14.69 -6.96
CA ALA A 113 -11.00 -15.89 -7.78
C ALA A 113 -10.20 -15.59 -9.07
N GLN A 114 -10.11 -14.32 -9.48
CA GLN A 114 -9.36 -13.91 -10.67
C GLN A 114 -7.87 -13.69 -10.37
N ARG A 115 -7.52 -13.54 -9.09
CA ARG A 115 -6.13 -13.38 -8.63
C ARG A 115 -5.52 -14.72 -8.26
N GLU A 116 -4.20 -14.82 -8.40
CA GLU A 116 -3.43 -15.92 -7.83
C GLU A 116 -3.70 -16.02 -6.32
N PHE A 117 -3.79 -17.24 -5.79
CA PHE A 117 -3.97 -17.48 -4.37
C PHE A 117 -3.13 -18.68 -3.92
N VAL A 118 -2.75 -18.65 -2.64
CA VAL A 118 -2.07 -19.75 -1.97
C VAL A 118 -2.97 -20.30 -0.88
N THR A 119 -2.97 -21.62 -0.72
CA THR A 119 -3.67 -22.28 0.38
C THR A 119 -2.65 -22.95 1.31
N ARG A 120 -2.70 -22.62 2.59
CA ARG A 120 -1.91 -23.26 3.65
C ARG A 120 -2.86 -23.79 4.73
N GLY A 121 -3.01 -25.11 4.79
CA GLY A 121 -4.00 -25.75 5.66
C GLY A 121 -5.42 -25.32 5.27
N THR A 122 -6.15 -24.71 6.20
CA THR A 122 -7.51 -24.22 6.00
C THR A 122 -7.59 -22.75 5.54
N ILE A 123 -6.45 -22.08 5.39
CA ILE A 123 -6.38 -20.67 5.06
C ILE A 123 -6.00 -20.51 3.59
N THR A 124 -6.86 -19.83 2.84
CA THR A 124 -6.61 -19.39 1.45
C THR A 124 -6.52 -17.88 1.41
N ASN A 125 -5.44 -17.36 0.81
CA ASN A 125 -5.15 -15.93 0.65
C ASN A 125 -4.72 -15.63 -0.79
N ASN A 126 -5.09 -14.46 -1.31
CA ASN A 126 -4.60 -13.99 -2.60
C ASN A 126 -3.11 -13.62 -2.51
N VAL A 127 -2.42 -13.72 -3.64
CA VAL A 127 -1.00 -13.41 -3.78
C VAL A 127 -0.87 -12.05 -4.47
N LEU A 128 -0.09 -11.15 -3.85
CA LEU A 128 0.26 -9.84 -4.38
C LEU A 128 1.75 -9.79 -4.64
N ARG A 129 2.11 -9.49 -5.89
CA ARG A 129 3.51 -9.40 -6.34
C ARG A 129 3.86 -7.92 -6.50
N VAL A 130 4.95 -7.52 -5.87
CA VAL A 130 5.48 -6.15 -5.97
C VAL A 130 6.74 -6.25 -6.81
N GLU A 131 6.62 -5.87 -8.10
CA GLU A 131 7.75 -5.86 -9.02
C GLU A 131 8.64 -4.63 -8.77
N GLY A 132 9.96 -4.81 -9.01
CA GLY A 132 11.00 -3.81 -8.76
C GLY A 132 11.30 -2.97 -9.98
#